data_AF-A0A816DPA5-F1
#
_entry.id   AF-A0A816DPA5-F1
#
_cell.length_a   1.000
_cell.length_b   1.000
_cell.length_c   1.000
_cell.angle_alpha   90.00
_cell.angle_beta   90.00
_cell.angle_gamma   90.00
#
_symmetry.space_group_name_H-M   'P 1'
#
loop_
_entity.id
_entity.type
_entity.pdbx_description
1 polymer ?
#
loop_
_entity_poly.entity_id
_entity_poly.type
_entity_poly.pdbx_seq_one_letter_code
_entity_poly.pdbx_strand_id
1 'polypeptide(L)'
;MSEAVKQSSLTIHTIVADAVSKISDNAISSLPNLQNLKRNVRKIRQRSQNPLSLPTTRDSFVIDPQYTITARNRTFLYFDSGSIDQRILIFSTKKQLKILENANYIYIYI
;
A
#
# COMPACT_ATOMS: atom_id res chain seq x y z
N MET A 1 -2.19 -17.95 -5.01
CA MET A 1 -3.37 -17.05 -5.04
C MET A 1 -3.00 -15.58 -5.32
N SER A 2 -1.82 -15.12 -4.92
CA SER A 2 -1.39 -13.72 -5.01
C SER A 2 -1.05 -13.24 -6.42
N GLU A 3 -0.68 -14.10 -7.37
CA GLU A 3 -0.28 -13.68 -8.73
C GLU A 3 -1.49 -13.46 -9.65
N ALA A 4 -2.42 -14.43 -9.66
CA ALA A 4 -3.65 -14.38 -10.46
C ALA A 4 -4.55 -13.18 -10.14
N VAL A 5 -4.56 -12.72 -8.88
CA VAL A 5 -5.37 -11.58 -8.44
C VAL A 5 -4.85 -10.24 -9.00
N LYS A 6 -3.54 -10.14 -9.26
CA LYS A 6 -2.89 -8.87 -9.66
C LYS A 6 -3.22 -8.46 -11.09
N GLN A 7 -3.36 -9.42 -12.00
CA GLN A 7 -3.50 -9.19 -13.44
C GLN A 7 -4.87 -9.58 -14.00
N SER A 8 -5.73 -10.24 -13.21
CA SER A 8 -7.06 -10.63 -13.69
C SER A 8 -7.91 -9.39 -14.04
N SER A 9 -8.59 -9.41 -15.18
CA SER A 9 -9.62 -8.43 -15.60
C SER A 9 -11.01 -8.75 -15.03
N LEU A 10 -11.17 -9.90 -14.36
CA LEU A 10 -12.46 -10.37 -13.82
C LEU A 10 -12.98 -9.44 -12.71
N THR A 11 -14.27 -9.47 -12.41
CA THR A 11 -14.78 -8.68 -11.28
C THR A 11 -14.23 -9.23 -9.96
N ILE A 12 -14.07 -8.35 -8.97
CA ILE A 12 -13.63 -8.77 -7.62
C ILE A 12 -14.59 -9.81 -7.04
N HIS A 13 -15.88 -9.69 -7.36
CA HIS A 13 -16.90 -10.62 -6.95
C HIS A 13 -16.63 -12.04 -7.47
N THR A 14 -16.35 -12.19 -8.77
CA THR A 14 -16.14 -13.51 -9.38
C THR A 14 -14.87 -14.17 -8.86
N ILE A 15 -13.80 -13.39 -8.61
CA ILE A 15 -12.56 -13.92 -8.00
C ILE A 15 -12.80 -14.47 -6.60
N VAL A 16 -13.53 -13.73 -5.76
CA VAL A 16 -13.79 -14.18 -4.39
C VAL A 16 -14.71 -15.40 -4.40
N ALA A 17 -15.74 -15.40 -5.25
CA ALA A 17 -16.66 -16.54 -5.37
C ALA A 17 -15.95 -17.81 -5.83
N ASP A 18 -15.10 -17.72 -6.86
CA ASP A 18 -14.30 -18.86 -7.37
C ASP A 18 -13.28 -19.36 -6.36
N ALA A 19 -12.67 -18.46 -5.57
CA ALA A 19 -11.75 -18.88 -4.52
C ALA A 19 -12.48 -19.58 -3.37
N VAL A 20 -13.65 -19.08 -2.97
CA VAL A 20 -14.44 -19.67 -1.88
C VAL A 20 -15.03 -21.01 -2.27
N SER A 21 -15.44 -21.21 -3.53
CA SER A 21 -16.00 -22.50 -3.99
C SER A 21 -14.98 -23.64 -4.01
N LYS A 22 -13.68 -23.34 -3.92
CA LYS A 22 -12.59 -24.33 -3.90
C LYS A 22 -12.13 -24.69 -2.49
N ILE A 23 -12.72 -24.10 -1.46
CA ILE A 23 -12.36 -24.31 -0.05
C ILE A 23 -13.35 -25.29 0.57
N SER A 24 -12.88 -26.13 1.48
CA SER A 24 -13.75 -27.05 2.23
C SER A 24 -14.67 -26.31 3.20
N ASP A 25 -15.87 -26.84 3.43
CA ASP A 25 -16.89 -26.20 4.29
C ASP A 25 -16.39 -25.85 5.70
N ASN A 26 -15.55 -26.72 6.27
CA ASN A 26 -14.93 -26.49 7.58
C ASN A 26 -14.03 -25.25 7.59
N ALA A 27 -13.30 -24.99 6.50
CA ALA A 27 -12.43 -23.84 6.38
C ALA A 27 -13.19 -22.54 6.05
N ILE A 28 -14.39 -22.61 5.46
CA ILE A 28 -15.23 -21.43 5.17
C ILE A 28 -15.60 -20.69 6.45
N SER A 29 -15.89 -21.43 7.53
CA SER A 29 -16.24 -20.84 8.84
C SER A 29 -15.13 -20.00 9.47
N SER A 30 -13.87 -20.25 9.08
CA SER A 30 -12.69 -19.52 9.56
C SER A 30 -12.32 -18.31 8.69
N LEU A 31 -13.03 -18.09 7.58
CA LEU A 31 -12.73 -16.98 6.68
C LEU A 31 -13.23 -15.64 7.23
N PRO A 32 -12.52 -14.54 6.93
CA PRO A 32 -13.04 -13.20 7.12
C PRO A 32 -14.35 -13.02 6.32
N ASN A 33 -15.20 -12.11 6.78
CA ASN A 33 -16.43 -11.79 6.04
C ASN A 33 -16.16 -11.37 4.58
N LEU A 34 -17.17 -11.55 3.73
CA LEU A 34 -17.08 -11.29 2.29
C LEU A 34 -16.60 -9.86 1.95
N GLN A 35 -16.98 -8.87 2.75
CA GLN A 35 -16.57 -7.47 2.55
C GLN A 35 -15.06 -7.30 2.77
N ASN A 36 -14.50 -7.93 3.79
CA ASN A 36 -13.07 -7.93 4.07
C ASN A 36 -12.28 -8.65 2.97
N LEU A 37 -12.79 -9.77 2.45
CA LEU A 37 -12.17 -10.47 1.32
C LEU A 37 -12.14 -9.59 0.07
N LYS A 38 -13.28 -8.97 -0.31
CA LYS A 38 -13.36 -8.04 -1.45
C LYS A 38 -12.44 -6.83 -1.27
N ARG A 39 -12.35 -6.27 -0.05
CA ARG A 39 -11.46 -5.15 0.30
C ARG A 39 -9.99 -5.54 0.10
N ASN A 40 -9.60 -6.72 0.55
CA ASN A 40 -8.22 -7.22 0.41
C ASN A 40 -7.86 -7.42 -1.06
N VAL A 41 -8.74 -8.04 -1.85
CA VAL A 41 -8.56 -8.20 -3.31
C VAL A 41 -8.44 -6.83 -4.00
N ARG A 42 -9.28 -5.86 -3.64
CA ARG A 42 -9.20 -4.48 -4.17
C ARG A 42 -7.86 -3.83 -3.85
N LYS A 43 -7.40 -3.94 -2.59
CA LYS A 43 -6.12 -3.36 -2.13
C LYS A 43 -4.93 -3.98 -2.87
N ILE A 44 -4.94 -5.30 -3.09
CA ILE A 44 -3.91 -6.00 -3.85
C ILE A 44 -3.92 -5.53 -5.31
N ARG A 45 -5.09 -5.46 -5.95
CA ARG A 45 -5.22 -4.95 -7.33
C ARG A 45 -4.76 -3.52 -7.49
N GLN A 46 -5.16 -2.62 -6.61
CA GLN A 46 -4.71 -1.23 -6.66
C GLN A 46 -3.19 -1.12 -6.57
N ARG A 47 -2.55 -1.89 -5.69
CA ARG A 47 -1.08 -1.94 -5.59
C ARG A 47 -0.40 -2.50 -6.83
N SER A 48 -1.08 -3.38 -7.58
CA SER A 48 -0.52 -4.01 -8.78
C SER A 48 -0.79 -3.25 -10.07
N GLN A 49 -1.90 -2.50 -10.14
CA GLN A 49 -2.21 -1.65 -11.29
C GLN A 49 -1.62 -0.25 -11.19
N ASN A 50 -1.35 0.23 -9.98
CA ASN A 50 -0.53 1.42 -9.73
C ASN A 50 0.75 1.02 -8.97
N PRO A 51 1.69 0.30 -9.61
CA PRO A 51 3.03 0.22 -9.07
C PRO A 51 3.60 1.64 -9.15
N LEU A 52 3.80 2.28 -7.99
CA LEU A 52 4.61 3.49 -7.93
C LEU A 52 6.00 3.14 -8.46
N SER A 53 6.51 3.96 -9.37
CA SER A 53 7.80 3.79 -10.02
C SER A 53 8.87 3.72 -8.95
N LEU A 54 9.47 2.55 -8.73
CA LEU A 54 10.63 2.45 -7.84
C LEU A 54 11.80 3.18 -8.51
N PRO A 55 12.36 4.23 -7.91
CA PRO A 55 13.51 4.92 -8.46
C PRO A 55 14.68 3.95 -8.46
N THR A 56 15.30 3.84 -9.62
CA THR A 56 16.48 3.01 -9.82
C THR A 56 17.74 3.66 -9.29
N THR A 57 17.72 4.99 -9.09
CA THR A 57 18.82 5.77 -8.53
C THR A 57 18.30 6.77 -7.50
N ARG A 58 19.14 7.16 -6.54
CA ARG A 58 18.78 8.16 -5.52
C ARG A 58 18.37 9.50 -6.12
N ASP A 59 19.00 9.91 -7.23
CA ASP A 59 18.71 11.18 -7.90
C ASP A 59 17.35 11.18 -8.59
N SER A 60 16.85 9.99 -8.96
CA SER A 60 15.49 9.82 -9.51
C SER A 60 14.41 9.81 -8.42
N PHE A 61 14.79 9.96 -7.15
CA PHE A 61 13.84 10.09 -6.05
C PHE A 61 13.16 11.45 -6.06
N VAL A 62 11.84 11.44 -6.24
CA VAL A 62 11.00 12.63 -6.09
C VAL A 62 9.73 12.24 -5.36
N ILE A 63 9.52 12.81 -4.17
CA ILE A 63 8.28 12.62 -3.43
C ILE A 63 7.16 13.43 -4.10
N ASP A 64 6.16 12.75 -4.63
CA ASP A 64 4.98 13.40 -5.20
C ASP A 64 4.26 14.26 -4.12
N PRO A 65 3.88 15.51 -4.44
CA PRO A 65 3.14 16.40 -3.55
C PRO A 65 1.98 15.74 -2.79
N GLN A 66 1.27 14.77 -3.40
CA GLN A 66 0.16 14.07 -2.75
C GLN A 66 0.57 13.29 -1.49
N TYR A 67 1.85 12.95 -1.34
CA TYR A 67 2.40 12.23 -0.18
C TYR A 67 2.99 13.14 0.90
N THR A 68 3.01 14.44 0.67
CA THR A 68 3.48 15.42 1.66
C THR A 68 2.41 15.76 2.71
N ILE A 69 1.17 15.35 2.45
CA ILE A 69 -0.01 15.62 3.27
C ILE A 69 -0.72 14.32 3.69
N THR A 70 -1.35 14.36 4.86
CA THR A 70 -2.20 13.27 5.35
C THR A 70 -3.57 13.30 4.68
N ALA A 71 -4.33 12.20 4.76
CA ALA A 71 -5.73 12.12 4.30
C ALA A 71 -6.69 13.14 4.96
N ARG A 72 -6.27 13.81 6.04
CA ARG A 72 -6.99 14.91 6.70
C ARG A 72 -6.42 16.29 6.35
N ASN A 73 -5.68 16.38 5.26
CA ASN A 73 -5.05 17.60 4.75
C ASN A 73 -4.07 18.28 5.72
N ARG A 74 -3.44 17.49 6.60
CA ARG A 74 -2.39 18.00 7.50
C ARG A 74 -1.03 17.70 6.93
N THR A 75 -0.09 18.64 7.03
CA THR A 75 1.31 18.45 6.65
C THR A 75 1.90 17.23 7.37
N PHE A 76 2.48 16.33 6.59
CA PHE A 76 3.18 15.14 7.06
C PHE A 76 4.69 15.29 6.90
N LEU A 77 5.11 15.78 5.74
CA LEU A 77 6.49 16.04 5.39
C LEU A 77 6.74 17.54 5.45
N TYR A 78 7.54 17.99 6.42
CA TYR A 78 7.91 19.41 6.54
C TYR A 78 9.10 19.77 5.66
N PHE A 79 10.01 18.82 5.45
CA PHE A 79 11.21 19.02 4.65
C PHE A 79 11.71 17.65 4.16
N ASP A 80 12.18 17.65 2.92
CA ASP A 80 12.95 16.59 2.27
C ASP A 80 14.18 17.24 1.62
N SER A 81 15.32 16.56 1.72
CA SER A 81 16.60 16.99 1.15
C SER A 81 16.65 16.86 -0.38
N GLY A 82 15.66 16.20 -0.99
CA GLY A 82 15.56 16.04 -2.43
C GLY A 82 16.66 15.13 -3.00
N SER A 83 17.05 15.37 -4.25
CA SER A 83 18.06 14.60 -4.99
C SER A 83 19.51 15.05 -4.73
N ILE A 84 19.72 16.13 -3.95
CA ILE A 84 21.02 16.78 -3.81
C ILE A 84 21.88 16.12 -2.73
N ASP A 85 21.25 15.51 -1.71
CA ASP A 85 21.94 15.00 -0.53
C ASP A 85 21.88 13.46 -0.46
N GLN A 86 23.00 12.83 -0.11
CA GLN A 86 23.12 11.36 -0.03
C GLN A 86 22.20 10.74 1.03
N ARG A 87 21.71 11.56 1.97
CA ARG A 87 20.83 11.15 3.08
C ARG A 87 19.42 11.67 2.88
N ILE A 88 18.42 10.81 3.05
CA ILE A 88 17.01 11.20 3.10
C ILE A 88 16.72 11.71 4.52
N LEU A 89 16.42 12.99 4.65
CA LEU A 89 16.01 13.61 5.92
C LEU A 89 14.50 13.84 5.90
N ILE A 90 13.77 13.14 6.77
CA ILE A 90 12.32 13.29 6.91
C ILE A 90 12.02 14.04 8.20
N PHE A 91 11.52 15.27 8.08
CA PHE A 91 11.01 16.02 9.22
C PHE A 91 9.48 15.85 9.32
N SER A 92 9.01 15.39 10.48
CA SER A 92 7.59 15.10 10.73
C SER A 92 7.21 15.47 12.17
N THR A 93 5.91 15.55 12.48
CA THR A 93 5.48 15.83 13.86
C THR A 93 5.81 14.68 14.81
N LYS A 94 5.95 14.97 16.11
CA LYS A 94 6.14 13.94 17.16
C LYS A 94 5.09 12.83 17.11
N LYS A 95 3.85 13.16 16.72
CA LYS A 95 2.76 12.19 16.55
C LYS A 95 3.02 11.26 15.37
N GLN A 96 3.49 11.79 14.24
CA GLN A 96 3.79 11.01 13.04
C GLN A 96 5.06 10.17 13.21
N LEU A 97 6.06 10.67 13.93
CA LEU A 97 7.25 9.88 14.31
C LEU A 97 6.89 8.67 15.17
N LYS A 98 5.97 8.80 16.13
CA LYS A 98 5.44 7.64 16.89
C LYS A 98 4.73 6.61 16.01
N ILE A 99 4.09 7.05 14.92
CA ILE A 99 3.46 6.13 13.98
C ILE A 99 4.53 5.37 13.18
N LEU A 100 5.59 6.08 12.76
CA LEU A 100 6.73 5.47 12.08
C LEU A 100 7.50 4.49 12.98
N GLU A 101 7.68 4.83 14.26
CA GLU A 101 8.32 3.98 15.28
C GLU A 101 7.62 2.64 15.47
N ASN A 102 6.28 2.62 15.41
CA ASN A 102 5.48 1.40 15.59
C ASN A 102 5.19 0.68 14.26
N ALA A 103 5.74 1.16 13.13
CA ALA A 103 5.50 0.56 11.83
C ALA A 103 6.53 -0.54 11.54
N ASN A 104 6.07 -1.78 11.38
CA ASN A 104 6.93 -2.90 10.93
C ASN A 104 7.57 -2.64 9.55
N TYR A 105 6.89 -1.86 8.71
CA TYR A 105 7.40 -1.41 7.43
C TYR A 105 7.00 0.04 7.24
N ILE A 106 7.99 0.87 6.97
CA ILE A 106 7.77 2.21 6.45
C ILE A 106 7.88 2.08 4.94
N TYR A 107 6.74 2.18 4.25
CA TYR A 107 6.75 2.42 2.81
C TYR A 107 7.06 3.90 2.59
N ILE A 108 8.34 4.24 2.67
CA ILE A 108 8.83 5.43 1.99
C ILE A 108 8.82 5.02 0.52
N TYR A 109 7.84 5.52 -0.21
CA TYR A 109 7.87 5.47 -1.66
C TYR A 109 8.89 6.54 -2.09
N ILE A 110 10.18 6.21 -1.90
CA ILE A 110 11.04 5.75 -3.00
C ILE A 110 10.46 6.13 -4.37
#